data_AF-A0A967N4A6-F1
#
_entry.id   AF-A0A967N4A6-F1
#
_cell.length_a   1.000
_cell.length_b   1.000
_cell.length_c   1.000
_cell.angle_alpha   90.00
_cell.angle_beta   90.00
_cell.angle_gamma   90.00
#
_symmetry.space_group_name_H-M   'P 1'
#
loop_
_entity.id
_entity.type
_entity.pdbx_description
1 polymer ?
#
loop_
_entity_poly.entity_id
_entity_poly.type
_entity_poly.pdbx_seq_one_letter_code
_entity_poly.pdbx_strand_id
1 'polypeptide(L)' 'GVTTTSGLSWKIPGRVGDSPILGAGLYVDGDVGAAGSTGRGEANLFNLSSYLIVERMREGM' A
#
# COMPACT_ATOMS: atom_id res chain seq x y z
N GLY A 1 8.94 7.74 -1.53
CA GLY A 1 9.03 6.31 -1.86
C GLY A 1 8.46 6.06 -3.25
N VAL A 2 8.55 4.84 -3.76
CA VAL A 2 7.97 4.44 -5.06
C VAL A 2 7.40 3.02 -4.96
N THR A 3 6.25 2.79 -5.58
CA THR A 3 5.66 1.46 -5.77
C THR A 3 5.21 1.34 -7.22
N THR A 4 5.51 0.20 -7.86
CA THR A 4 5.11 -0.09 -9.23
C THR A 4 4.75 -1.56 -9.37
N THR A 5 3.80 -1.88 -10.25
CA THR A 5 3.37 -3.24 -10.53
C THR A 5 2.68 -3.34 -11.88
N SER A 6 2.76 -4.50 -12.52
CA SER A 6 1.87 -4.87 -13.63
C SER A 6 0.50 -5.36 -13.13
N GLY A 7 0.31 -5.55 -11.82
CA GLY A 7 -0.89 -6.11 -11.20
C GLY A 7 -0.89 -7.64 -11.18
N LEU A 8 -2.03 -8.23 -10.83
CA LEU A 8 -2.17 -9.70 -10.79
C LEU A 8 -2.44 -10.28 -12.18
N SER A 9 -2.02 -11.53 -12.37
CA SER A 9 -2.34 -12.34 -13.54
C SER A 9 -3.85 -12.42 -13.76
N TRP A 10 -4.30 -12.43 -15.01
CA TRP A 10 -5.71 -12.58 -15.39
C TRP A 10 -6.65 -11.50 -14.83
N LYS A 11 -6.11 -10.33 -14.46
CA LYS A 11 -6.91 -9.18 -14.04
C LYS A 11 -7.89 -8.77 -15.15
N ILE A 12 -9.09 -8.36 -14.75
CA ILE A 12 -10.06 -7.74 -15.66
C ILE A 12 -9.41 -6.49 -16.29
N PRO A 13 -9.57 -6.26 -17.61
CA PRO A 13 -9.06 -5.04 -18.25
C PRO A 13 -9.50 -3.78 -17.49
N GLY A 14 -8.56 -2.90 -17.21
CA GLY A 14 -8.80 -1.68 -16.43
C GLY A 14 -8.79 -1.87 -14.90
N ARG A 15 -8.65 -3.09 -14.38
CA ARG A 15 -8.53 -3.30 -12.92
C ARG A 15 -7.28 -2.60 -12.37
N VAL A 16 -7.50 -1.82 -11.32
CA VAL A 16 -6.46 -1.10 -10.56
C VAL A 16 -6.24 -1.81 -9.21
N GLY A 17 -4.97 -1.99 -8.83
CA GLY A 17 -4.57 -2.56 -7.54
C GLY A 17 -4.28 -1.50 -6.49
N ASP A 18 -3.58 -1.88 -5.44
CA ASP A 18 -3.17 -1.02 -4.33
C ASP A 18 -1.99 -0.10 -4.65
N SER A 19 -1.08 -0.52 -5.53
CA SER A 19 0.16 0.21 -5.82
C SER A 19 0.03 1.71 -6.12
N PRO A 20 -0.96 2.20 -6.90
CA PRO A 20 -1.13 3.63 -7.15
C PRO A 20 -1.96 4.36 -6.07
N ILE A 21 -2.46 3.65 -5.05
CA ILE A 21 -3.33 4.22 -4.02
C ILE A 21 -2.52 4.53 -2.77
N LEU A 22 -2.47 5.81 -2.40
CA LEU A 22 -1.80 6.29 -1.19
C LEU A 22 -2.40 5.62 0.05
N GLY A 23 -1.53 5.15 0.95
CA GLY A 23 -1.94 4.44 2.16
C GLY A 23 -2.18 2.94 1.96
N ALA A 24 -2.52 2.49 0.76
CA ALA A 24 -2.66 1.05 0.49
C ALA A 24 -1.33 0.42 0.06
N GLY A 25 -0.78 0.85 -1.09
CA GLY A 25 0.45 0.29 -1.64
C GLY A 25 1.74 1.00 -1.18
N LEU A 26 1.63 2.27 -0.79
CA LEU A 26 2.73 3.06 -0.25
C LEU A 26 2.21 4.19 0.63
N TYR A 27 2.87 4.43 1.74
CA TYR A 27 2.71 5.61 2.55
C TYR A 27 4.05 6.08 3.11
N VAL A 28 4.27 7.39 3.12
CA VAL A 28 5.52 8.02 3.59
C VAL A 28 5.14 9.25 4.40
N ASP A 29 5.58 9.27 5.64
CA ASP A 29 5.50 10.42 6.54
C ASP A 29 6.93 10.76 7.00
N GLY A 30 7.35 12.01 6.79
CA GLY A 30 8.70 12.46 7.11
C GLY A 30 9.02 12.47 8.61
N ASP A 31 8.01 12.58 9.47
CA ASP A 31 8.17 12.65 10.92
C ASP A 31 8.11 11.28 11.59
N VAL A 32 7.68 10.23 10.86
CA VAL A 32 7.48 8.88 11.41
C VAL A 32 8.25 7.81 10.66
N GLY A 33 8.05 7.70 9.35
CA GLY A 33 8.61 6.62 8.56
C GLY A 33 7.84 6.32 7.28
N ALA A 34 8.16 5.19 6.65
CA ALA A 34 7.58 4.77 5.38
C ALA A 34 7.28 3.28 5.38
N ALA A 35 6.18 2.90 4.73
CA ALA A 35 5.83 1.51 4.50
C ALA A 35 5.29 1.31 3.07
N GLY A 36 5.73 0.24 2.42
CA GLY A 36 5.20 -0.25 1.14
C GLY A 36 4.55 -1.61 1.33
N SER A 37 3.52 -1.89 0.54
CA SER A 37 2.82 -3.17 0.59
C SER A 37 2.87 -3.90 -0.76
N THR A 38 2.84 -5.24 -0.71
CA THR A 38 2.80 -6.13 -1.87
C THR A 38 1.94 -7.35 -1.57
N GLY A 39 1.38 -7.99 -2.60
CA GLY A 39 0.52 -9.16 -2.47
C GLY A 39 -0.80 -9.00 -3.22
N ARG A 40 -1.91 -9.44 -2.60
CA ARG A 40 -3.25 -9.31 -3.21
C ARG A 40 -3.75 -7.89 -2.99
N GLY A 41 -3.68 -7.06 -4.04
CA GLY A 41 -4.00 -5.64 -3.96
C GLY A 41 -5.36 -5.31 -3.33
N GLU A 42 -6.39 -6.13 -3.54
CA GLU A 42 -7.69 -5.96 -2.88
C GLU A 42 -7.57 -5.97 -1.35
N ALA A 43 -6.77 -6.88 -0.79
CA ALA A 43 -6.56 -6.95 0.66
C ALA A 43 -5.86 -5.70 1.18
N ASN A 44 -4.90 -5.17 0.43
CA ASN A 44 -4.21 -3.93 0.80
C ASN A 44 -5.12 -2.71 0.70
N LEU A 45 -6.01 -2.66 -0.30
CA LEU A 45 -7.01 -1.61 -0.45
C LEU A 45 -8.00 -1.60 0.70
N PHE A 46 -8.51 -2.77 1.11
CA PHE A 46 -9.47 -2.85 2.21
C PHE A 46 -8.90 -2.40 3.56
N ASN A 47 -7.60 -2.58 3.78
CA ASN A 47 -6.98 -2.32 5.08
C ASN A 47 -6.13 -1.04 5.14
N LEU A 48 -5.87 -0.38 4.00
CA LEU A 48 -4.87 0.68 3.90
C LEU A 48 -3.55 0.26 4.57
N SER A 49 -3.03 -0.90 4.18
CA SER A 49 -1.97 -1.60 4.90
C SER A 49 -0.72 -0.73 5.14
N SER A 50 -0.25 0.01 4.15
CA SER A 50 0.92 0.88 4.29
C SER A 50 0.70 2.03 5.27
N TYR A 51 -0.47 2.67 5.23
CA TYR A 51 -0.84 3.72 6.19
C TYR A 51 -0.91 3.15 7.60
N LEU A 52 -1.62 2.03 7.78
CA LEU A 52 -1.76 1.40 9.09
C LEU A 52 -0.40 1.06 9.70
N ILE A 53 0.55 0.54 8.91
CA ILE A 53 1.90 0.27 9.41
C ILE A 53 2.61 1.56 9.87
N VAL A 54 2.50 2.65 9.12
CA VAL A 54 3.12 3.93 9.54
C VAL A 54 2.49 4.46 10.82
N GLU A 55 1.18 4.35 10.99
CA GLU A 55 0.53 4.75 12.25
C GLU A 55 0.91 3.84 13.42
N ARG A 56 1.10 2.54 13.17
CA ARG A 56 1.63 1.63 14.19
C ARG A 56 3.06 1.98 14.60
N MET A 57 3.91 2.39 13.66
CA MET A 57 5.23 2.94 13.99
C MET A 57 5.11 4.23 14.81
N ARG A 58 4.14 5.10 14.50
CA ARG A 58 3.86 6.33 15.29
C ARG A 58 3.48 6.00 16.73
N GLU A 59 2.71 4.93 16.93
CA GLU A 59 2.30 4.43 18.24
C GLU A 59 3.42 3.68 19.00
N GLY A 60 4.59 3.49 18.37
CA GLY A 60 5.76 2.86 18.96
C GLY A 60 5.75 1.32 18.91
N MET A 61 4.98 0.71 18.01
CA MET A 61 5.11 -0.71 17.69
C MET A 61 6.16 -0.99 16.63
#